data_AF-A0A2K1PCM5-F1
#
_entry.id   AF-A0A2K1PCM5-F1
#
_cell.length_a   1.000
_cell.length_b   1.000
_cell.length_c   1.000
_cell.angle_alpha   90.00
_cell.angle_beta   90.00
_cell.angle_gamma   90.00
#
_symmetry.space_group_name_H-M   'P 1'
#
loop_
_entity.id
_entity.type
_entity.pdbx_description
1 polymer ?
#
loop_
_entity_poly.entity_id
_entity_poly.type
_entity_poly.pdbx_seq_one_letter_code
_entity_poly.pdbx_strand_id
1 'polypeptide(L)'
;MNKKQGFLLLESVFEIFIVSLTMLIVIGTFSGTINILKSSLEEMVNLNLISNAVMEVIFVAKSEMINVTSYDSSAAVWGISSDDKRVGLSYNKSEQKIFRDIYTLISGNITAFSYDGKFLKVTWNNEYELKLFIPFYLELQ
;
A
#
# COMPACT_ATOMS: atom_id res chain seq x y z
N MET A 1 9.07 -67.84 5.56
CA MET A 1 9.63 -66.66 6.24
C MET A 1 9.60 -66.90 7.75
N ASN A 2 10.70 -66.67 8.46
CA ASN A 2 10.76 -66.94 9.90
C ASN A 2 10.02 -65.83 10.66
N LYS A 3 9.25 -66.14 11.73
CA LYS A 3 8.44 -65.13 12.47
C LYS A 3 9.24 -63.89 12.88
N LYS A 4 10.50 -64.07 13.27
CA LYS A 4 11.44 -62.98 13.59
C LYS A 4 11.72 -62.04 12.41
N GLN A 5 11.88 -62.58 11.20
CA GLN A 5 12.15 -61.78 10.00
C GLN A 5 10.92 -60.97 9.57
N GLY A 6 9.72 -61.53 9.72
CA GLY A 6 8.47 -60.80 9.46
C GLY A 6 8.23 -59.65 10.45
N PHE A 7 8.56 -59.86 11.72
CA PHE A 7 8.46 -58.81 12.74
C PHE A 7 9.43 -57.65 12.47
N LEU A 8 10.69 -57.94 12.13
CA LEU A 8 11.68 -56.93 11.76
C LEU A 8 11.25 -56.12 10.52
N LEU A 9 10.68 -56.78 9.52
CA LEU A 9 10.15 -56.10 8.32
C LEU A 9 9.02 -55.14 8.67
N LEU A 10 8.11 -55.55 9.56
CA LEU A 10 7.01 -54.70 10.01
C LEU A 10 7.52 -53.47 10.76
N GLU A 11 8.48 -53.66 11.66
CA GLU A 11 9.12 -52.60 12.43
C GLU A 11 9.78 -51.56 11.52
N SER A 12 10.58 -52.00 10.53
CA SER A 12 11.21 -51.10 9.57
C SER A 12 10.19 -50.33 8.71
N VAL A 13 9.08 -50.97 8.30
CA VAL A 13 8.02 -50.27 7.55
C VAL A 13 7.37 -49.19 8.40
N PHE A 14 7.11 -49.45 9.68
CA PHE A 14 6.57 -48.45 10.59
C PHE A 14 7.54 -47.29 10.84
N GLU A 15 8.83 -47.56 11.00
CA GLU A 15 9.85 -46.50 11.15
C GLU A 15 9.89 -45.60 9.90
N ILE A 16 9.95 -46.20 8.70
CA ILE A 16 9.96 -45.43 7.45
C ILE A 16 8.67 -44.62 7.29
N PHE A 17 7.52 -45.21 7.65
CA PHE A 17 6.24 -44.52 7.62
C PHE A 17 6.22 -43.31 8.56
N ILE A 18 6.68 -43.49 9.81
CA ILE A 18 6.74 -42.41 10.80
C ILE A 18 7.66 -41.30 10.31
N VAL A 19 8.88 -41.62 9.85
CA VAL A 19 9.85 -40.64 9.33
C VAL A 19 9.28 -39.87 8.14
N SER A 20 8.60 -40.57 7.21
CA SER A 20 7.96 -39.93 6.06
C SER A 20 6.85 -38.98 6.48
N LEU A 21 6.06 -39.38 7.47
CA LEU A 21 4.98 -38.56 8.01
C LEU A 21 5.50 -37.31 8.72
N THR A 22 6.54 -37.43 9.56
CA THR A 22 7.17 -36.26 10.20
C THR A 22 7.77 -35.33 9.16
N MET A 23 8.41 -35.86 8.11
CA MET A 23 8.96 -35.04 7.03
C MET A 23 7.88 -34.25 6.30
N LEU A 24 6.73 -34.87 6.00
CA LEU A 24 5.59 -34.18 5.39
C LEU A 24 5.04 -33.07 6.29
N ILE A 25 4.93 -33.33 7.60
CA ILE A 25 4.48 -32.32 8.57
C ILE A 25 5.45 -31.13 8.58
N VAL A 26 6.76 -31.38 8.64
CA VAL A 26 7.80 -30.33 8.64
C VAL A 26 7.76 -29.50 7.35
N ILE A 27 7.60 -30.15 6.20
CA ILE A 27 7.50 -29.44 4.91
C ILE A 27 6.22 -28.61 4.86
N GLY A 28 5.10 -29.14 5.36
CA GLY A 28 3.83 -28.42 5.43
C GLY A 28 3.90 -27.18 6.31
N THR A 29 4.49 -27.29 7.52
CA THR A 29 4.66 -26.14 8.42
C THR A 29 5.65 -25.12 7.87
N PHE A 30 6.75 -25.57 7.25
CA PHE A 30 7.70 -24.68 6.58
C PHE A 30 7.03 -23.90 5.44
N SER A 31 6.27 -24.58 4.58
CA SER A 31 5.53 -23.94 3.49
C SER A 31 4.52 -22.91 4.01
N GLY A 32 3.77 -23.24 5.06
CA GLY A 32 2.85 -22.30 5.72
C GLY A 32 3.58 -21.06 6.25
N THR A 33 4.74 -21.24 6.88
CA THR A 33 5.56 -20.14 7.40
C THR A 33 6.05 -19.23 6.27
N ILE A 34 6.51 -19.80 5.15
CA ILE A 34 6.94 -19.04 3.98
C ILE A 34 5.80 -18.20 3.40
N ASN A 35 4.58 -18.74 3.35
CA ASN A 35 3.43 -17.97 2.87
C ASN A 35 3.09 -16.78 3.75
N ILE A 36 3.13 -16.95 5.08
CA ILE A 36 2.90 -15.86 6.03
C ILE A 36 4.00 -14.80 5.88
N LEU A 37 5.26 -15.22 5.78
CA LEU A 37 6.39 -14.31 5.60
C LEU A 37 6.25 -13.52 4.30
N LYS A 38 5.90 -14.19 3.20
CA LYS A 38 5.65 -13.55 1.90
C LYS A 38 4.55 -12.49 2.01
N SER A 39 3.41 -12.84 2.61
CA SER A 39 2.29 -11.90 2.81
C SER A 39 2.71 -10.68 3.64
N SER A 40 3.50 -10.90 4.70
CA SER A 40 3.97 -9.83 5.57
C SER A 40 4.96 -8.90 4.84
N LEU A 41 5.84 -9.45 3.99
CA LEU A 41 6.74 -8.65 3.17
C LEU A 41 5.99 -7.81 2.13
N GLU A 42 4.99 -8.39 1.46
CA GLU A 42 4.14 -7.66 0.51
C GLU A 42 3.39 -6.51 1.20
N GLU A 43 2.86 -6.75 2.40
CA GLU A 43 2.22 -5.71 3.22
C GLU A 43 3.20 -4.60 3.61
N MET A 44 4.40 -4.94 4.11
CA MET A 44 5.43 -3.95 4.47
C MET A 44 5.84 -3.09 3.27
N VAL A 45 6.02 -3.69 2.09
CA VAL A 45 6.34 -2.96 0.86
C VAL A 45 5.21 -2.00 0.51
N ASN A 46 3.96 -2.48 0.52
CA ASN A 46 2.79 -1.64 0.22
C ASN A 46 2.65 -0.48 1.21
N LEU A 47 2.81 -0.72 2.51
CA LEU A 47 2.75 0.32 3.54
C LEU A 47 3.85 1.36 3.37
N ASN A 48 5.08 0.95 3.04
CA ASN A 48 6.19 1.88 2.81
C ASN A 48 5.94 2.75 1.56
N LEU A 49 5.47 2.13 0.47
CA LEU A 49 5.07 2.86 -0.74
C LEU A 49 3.97 3.87 -0.44
N ILE A 50 2.93 3.48 0.31
CA ILE A 50 1.85 4.38 0.74
C ILE A 50 2.40 5.51 1.62
N SER A 51 3.28 5.22 2.58
CA SER A 51 3.88 6.21 3.47
C SER A 51 4.66 7.28 2.69
N ASN A 52 5.50 6.87 1.74
CA ASN A 52 6.27 7.78 0.90
C ASN A 52 5.36 8.63 0.02
N ALA A 53 4.35 8.01 -0.58
CA ALA A 53 3.30 8.66 -1.36
C ALA A 53 2.53 9.72 -0.54
N VAL A 54 2.15 9.40 0.69
CA VAL A 54 1.47 10.31 1.61
C VAL A 54 2.37 11.48 1.99
N MET A 55 3.65 11.23 2.33
CA MET A 55 4.61 12.29 2.63
C MET A 55 4.77 13.26 1.46
N GLU A 56 4.82 12.77 0.23
CA GLU A 56 4.92 13.62 -0.95
C GLU A 56 3.65 14.45 -1.17
N VAL A 57 2.46 13.87 -0.99
CA VAL A 57 1.20 14.63 -1.02
C VAL A 57 1.17 15.71 0.06
N ILE A 58 1.64 15.41 1.27
CA ILE A 58 1.77 16.40 2.35
C ILE A 58 2.72 17.52 1.95
N PHE A 59 3.88 17.16 1.42
CA PHE A 59 4.92 18.11 1.02
C PHE A 59 4.39 19.07 -0.05
N VAL A 60 3.80 18.55 -1.12
CA VAL A 60 3.23 19.39 -2.18
C VAL A 60 2.11 20.27 -1.62
N ALA A 61 1.14 19.69 -0.91
CA ALA A 61 -0.05 20.41 -0.45
C ALA A 61 0.23 21.47 0.63
N LYS A 62 1.22 21.26 1.51
CA LYS A 62 1.53 22.19 2.62
C LYS A 62 2.71 23.11 2.34
N SER A 63 3.73 22.62 1.65
CA SER A 63 4.99 23.34 1.50
C SER A 63 5.08 24.09 0.18
N GLU A 64 4.42 23.58 -0.87
CA GLU A 64 4.52 24.19 -2.21
C GLU A 64 3.25 24.92 -2.64
N MET A 65 2.06 24.47 -2.26
CA MET A 65 0.82 25.08 -2.74
C MET A 65 0.41 26.32 -1.93
N ILE A 66 0.33 27.46 -2.63
CA ILE A 66 -0.28 28.72 -2.15
C ILE A 66 -1.53 29.00 -3.01
N ASN A 67 -2.53 29.71 -2.48
CA ASN A 67 -3.75 30.10 -3.22
C ASN A 67 -4.44 28.93 -3.93
N VAL A 68 -4.79 27.91 -3.14
CA VAL A 68 -5.30 26.65 -3.68
C VAL A 68 -6.70 26.78 -4.24
N THR A 69 -6.88 26.22 -5.44
CA THR A 69 -8.11 26.13 -6.19
C THR A 69 -8.36 24.67 -6.59
N SER A 70 -9.59 24.20 -6.41
CA SER A 70 -10.03 22.91 -6.96
C SER A 70 -10.88 23.11 -8.19
N TYR A 71 -10.70 22.21 -9.15
CA TYR A 71 -11.53 22.14 -10.34
C TYR A 71 -12.31 20.84 -10.32
N ASP A 72 -13.60 20.93 -10.00
CA ASP A 72 -14.50 19.77 -9.88
C ASP A 72 -14.52 18.90 -11.16
N SER A 73 -14.31 19.51 -12.32
CA SER A 73 -14.32 18.81 -13.62
C SER A 73 -13.09 17.92 -13.88
N SER A 74 -11.99 18.11 -13.15
CA SER A 74 -10.73 17.40 -13.39
C SER A 74 -10.21 16.61 -12.19
N ALA A 75 -10.98 16.56 -11.09
CA ALA A 75 -10.54 15.97 -9.82
C ALA A 75 -9.11 16.39 -9.45
N ALA A 76 -8.83 17.68 -9.67
CA ALA A 76 -7.49 18.24 -9.52
C ALA A 76 -7.51 19.47 -8.63
N VAL A 77 -6.46 19.57 -7.82
CA VAL A 77 -6.25 20.59 -6.80
C VAL A 77 -4.93 21.26 -7.14
N TRP A 78 -5.00 22.54 -7.48
CA TRP A 78 -3.86 23.33 -7.95
C TRP A 78 -3.67 24.55 -7.06
N GLY A 79 -2.42 24.90 -6.82
CA GLY A 79 -2.01 26.17 -6.26
C GLY A 79 -0.91 26.80 -7.10
N ILE A 80 -0.37 27.88 -6.58
CA ILE A 80 0.78 28.61 -7.09
C ILE A 80 1.93 28.39 -6.10
N SER A 81 3.13 28.12 -6.57
CA SER A 81 4.32 28.00 -5.72
C SER A 81 4.91 29.38 -5.39
N SER A 82 5.88 29.42 -4.49
CA SER A 82 6.66 30.64 -4.20
C SER A 82 7.32 31.28 -5.42
N ASP A 83 7.50 30.50 -6.49
CA ASP A 83 8.17 30.92 -7.73
C ASP A 83 7.16 31.22 -8.85
N ASP A 84 5.89 31.49 -8.50
CA ASP A 84 4.77 31.75 -9.42
C ASP A 84 4.48 30.62 -10.44
N LYS A 85 4.88 29.39 -10.12
CA LYS A 85 4.57 28.21 -10.96
C LYS A 85 3.32 27.52 -10.47
N ARG A 86 2.53 27.01 -11.40
CA ARG A 86 1.39 26.14 -11.06
C ARG A 86 1.91 24.81 -10.52
N VAL A 87 1.50 24.46 -9.31
CA VAL A 87 1.83 23.20 -8.64
C VAL A 87 0.55 22.56 -8.11
N GLY A 88 0.46 21.25 -8.09
CA GLY A 88 -0.81 20.61 -7.78
C GLY A 88 -0.79 19.10 -7.81
N LEU A 89 -1.97 18.56 -7.54
CA LEU A 89 -2.26 17.14 -7.55
C LEU A 89 -3.48 16.91 -8.43
N SER A 90 -3.43 15.90 -9.29
CA SER A 90 -4.59 15.44 -10.06
C SER A 90 -4.89 13.99 -9.74
N TYR A 91 -6.18 13.64 -9.73
CA TYR A 91 -6.63 12.28 -9.47
C TYR A 91 -7.28 11.69 -10.72
N ASN A 92 -6.80 10.52 -11.13
CA ASN A 92 -7.45 9.72 -12.16
C ASN A 92 -8.28 8.62 -11.49
N LYS A 93 -9.60 8.73 -11.58
CA LYS A 93 -10.54 7.76 -11.02
C LYS A 93 -10.46 6.39 -11.69
N SER A 94 -10.23 6.34 -13.00
CA SER A 94 -10.16 5.09 -13.76
C SER A 94 -8.91 4.29 -13.39
N GLU A 95 -7.79 4.98 -13.15
CA GLU A 95 -6.54 4.34 -12.74
C GLU A 95 -6.38 4.19 -11.23
N GLN A 96 -7.20 4.90 -10.44
CA GLN A 96 -7.07 4.99 -8.98
C GLN A 96 -5.70 5.50 -8.54
N LYS A 97 -5.23 6.57 -9.21
CA LYS A 97 -3.89 7.14 -8.99
C LYS A 97 -3.94 8.64 -8.82
N ILE A 98 -3.00 9.14 -8.02
CA ILE A 98 -2.73 10.57 -7.88
C ILE A 98 -1.44 10.90 -8.62
N PHE A 99 -1.48 11.99 -9.38
CA PHE A 99 -0.39 12.50 -10.17
C PHE A 99 0.00 13.90 -9.73
N ARG A 100 1.27 14.22 -9.95
CA ARG A 100 1.78 15.58 -10.01
C ARG A 100 2.28 15.79 -11.42
N ASP A 101 1.56 16.63 -12.17
CA ASP A 101 1.79 16.81 -13.60
C ASP A 101 1.76 15.45 -14.35
N ILE A 102 2.88 14.99 -14.91
CA ILE A 102 3.00 13.72 -15.62
C ILE A 102 3.44 12.54 -14.73
N TYR A 103 3.84 12.80 -13.48
CA TYR A 103 4.42 11.79 -12.59
C TYR A 103 3.36 11.17 -11.70
N THR A 104 3.31 9.84 -11.63
CA THR A 104 2.49 9.12 -10.65
C THR A 104 3.11 9.28 -9.26
N LEU A 105 2.42 9.94 -8.35
CA LEU A 105 2.84 10.08 -6.95
C LEU A 105 2.33 8.95 -6.09
N ILE A 106 1.07 8.57 -6.29
CA ILE A 106 0.46 7.45 -5.58
C ILE A 106 -0.15 6.52 -6.60
N SER A 107 0.39 5.31 -6.66
CA SER A 107 -0.18 4.21 -7.44
C SER A 107 -0.89 3.22 -6.52
N GLY A 108 -2.14 2.88 -6.86
CA GLY A 108 -2.85 1.77 -6.25
C GLY A 108 -3.87 2.20 -5.19
N ASN A 109 -5.12 1.78 -5.44
CA ASN A 109 -6.24 1.78 -4.51
C ASN A 109 -6.65 3.13 -3.91
N ILE A 110 -6.38 4.25 -4.60
CA ILE A 110 -7.05 5.51 -4.28
C ILE A 110 -8.51 5.40 -4.69
N THR A 111 -9.38 5.41 -3.69
CA THR A 111 -10.83 5.23 -3.84
C THR A 111 -11.58 6.56 -3.88
N ALA A 112 -11.03 7.60 -3.24
CA ALA A 112 -11.55 8.95 -3.31
C ALA A 112 -10.44 10.00 -3.21
N PHE A 113 -10.66 11.14 -3.87
CA PHE A 113 -9.82 12.32 -3.81
C PHE A 113 -10.72 13.56 -3.94
N SER A 114 -10.65 14.49 -2.99
CA SER A 114 -11.47 15.70 -3.01
C SER A 114 -10.83 16.85 -2.24
N TYR A 115 -11.27 18.07 -2.54
CA TYR A 115 -10.90 19.27 -1.80
C TYR A 115 -12.15 20.10 -1.51
N ASP A 116 -12.33 20.50 -0.24
CA ASP A 116 -13.53 21.24 0.20
C ASP A 116 -13.26 22.74 0.42
N GLY A 117 -12.18 23.27 -0.15
CA GLY A 117 -11.76 24.67 0.04
C GLY A 117 -10.89 24.89 1.27
N LYS A 118 -10.74 23.89 2.16
CA LYS A 118 -9.86 23.94 3.33
C LYS A 118 -9.05 22.66 3.51
N PHE A 119 -9.67 21.51 3.24
CA PHE A 119 -9.07 20.21 3.43
C PHE A 119 -8.97 19.45 2.12
N LEU A 120 -7.76 18.97 1.83
CA LEU A 120 -7.52 17.92 0.86
C LEU A 120 -7.79 16.57 1.52
N LYS A 121 -8.68 15.79 0.94
CA LYS A 121 -9.06 14.46 1.40
C LYS A 121 -8.64 13.42 0.38
N VAL A 122 -7.94 12.40 0.83
CA VAL A 122 -7.53 11.25 0.03
C VAL A 122 -7.91 9.98 0.77
N THR A 123 -8.55 9.04 0.09
CA THR A 123 -9.00 7.77 0.68
C THR A 123 -8.34 6.59 -0.03
N TRP A 124 -7.71 5.69 0.73
CA TRP A 124 -7.10 4.45 0.24
C TRP A 124 -7.90 3.24 0.72
N ASN A 125 -8.09 2.25 -0.17
CA ASN A 125 -8.72 0.97 0.15
C ASN A 125 -10.12 1.08 0.81
N ASN A 126 -10.81 2.21 0.73
CA ASN A 126 -12.00 2.53 1.54
C ASN A 126 -11.81 2.46 3.08
N GLU A 127 -10.58 2.35 3.57
CA GLU A 127 -10.28 2.15 5.00
C GLU A 127 -9.50 3.31 5.60
N TYR A 128 -8.55 3.87 4.84
CA TYR A 128 -7.65 4.91 5.33
C TYR A 128 -8.00 6.24 4.69
N GLU A 129 -8.16 7.28 5.50
CA GLU A 129 -8.39 8.66 5.03
C GLU A 129 -7.28 9.58 5.52
N LEU A 130 -6.68 10.32 4.59
CA LEU A 130 -5.79 11.43 4.87
C LEU A 130 -6.60 12.70 4.67
N LYS A 131 -6.64 13.53 5.71
CA LYS A 131 -7.28 14.84 5.67
C LYS A 131 -6.25 15.91 6.00
N LEU A 132 -5.81 16.63 4.97
CA LEU A 132 -4.79 17.68 5.10
C LEU A 132 -5.43 19.05 5.04
N PHE A 133 -5.23 19.83 6.09
CA PHE A 133 -5.51 21.26 6.04
C PHE A 133 -4.48 21.96 5.16
N ILE A 134 -4.97 22.70 4.17
CA ILE A 134 -4.16 23.57 3.32
C ILE A 134 -4.50 25.02 3.72
N PRO A 135 -3.54 25.79 4.26
CA PRO A 135 -3.78 27.16 4.65
C PRO A 135 -4.09 28.02 3.41
N PHE A 136 -5.19 28.78 3.48
CA PHE A 136 -5.51 29.81 2.50
C PHE A 136 -4.88 31.12 2.96
N TYR A 137 -3.86 31.61 2.25
CA TYR A 137 -3.31 32.94 2.48
C TYR A 137 -4.19 33.95 1.73
N LEU A 138 -5.06 34.64 2.45
CA LEU A 138 -5.57 35.93 1.98
C LEU A 138 -4.40 36.91 2.08
N GLU A 139 -3.91 37.40 0.93
CA GLU A 139 -3.16 38.65 0.93
C GLU A 139 -4.04 39.71 1.60
N LEU A 140 -3.55 40.26 2.72
CA LEU A 140 -4.05 41.50 3.27
C LEU A 140 -3.85 42.57 2.20
N GLN A 141 -4.97 43.11 1.69
CA GLN A 141 -5.01 44.26 0.77
C GLN A 141 -4.25 45.46 1.32
#